data_AF-A0A257M3U6-F1
#
_entry.id   AF-A0A257M3U6-F1
#
_cell.length_a   1.000
_cell.length_b   1.000
_cell.length_c   1.000
_cell.angle_alpha   90.00
_cell.angle_beta   90.00
_cell.angle_gamma   90.00
#
_symmetry.space_group_name_H-M   'P 1'
#
loop_
_entity.id
_entity.type
_entity.pdbx_description
1 polymer ?
#
loop_
_entity_poly.entity_id
_entity_poly.type
_entity_poly.pdbx_seq_one_letter_code
_entity_poly.pdbx_strand_id
1 'polypeptide(L)'
;MRLAVINVVGLSRSLLPHAPFLREFAEKHGLQTFRPAFPAVTCTAQSSMVTGTTPEMHGAVANGWYDRESAEVRFWKQSNHLVHGEKVWDQLRREVPGVTCAKLFWW
;
A
#
# COMPACT_ATOMS: atom_id res chain seq x y z
N MET A 1 5.59 1.52 22.25
CA MET A 1 5.23 0.34 21.42
C MET A 1 5.79 0.57 20.00
N ARG A 2 6.20 -0.48 19.29
CA ARG A 2 6.61 -0.40 17.87
C ARG A 2 5.63 -1.21 17.02
N LEU A 3 5.21 -0.66 15.88
CA LEU A 3 4.33 -1.31 14.92
C LEU A 3 5.08 -1.49 13.59
N ALA A 4 4.95 -2.67 12.99
CA ALA A 4 5.44 -2.94 11.65
C ALA A 4 4.27 -3.38 10.77
N VAL A 5 4.10 -2.72 9.62
CA VAL A 5 3.13 -3.10 8.60
C VAL A 5 3.92 -3.67 7.42
N ILE A 6 3.63 -4.92 7.06
CA ILE A 6 4.33 -5.63 5.98
C ILE A 6 3.32 -5.92 4.87
N ASN A 7 3.59 -5.39 3.68
CA ASN A 7 2.85 -5.76 2.48
C ASN A 7 3.59 -6.87 1.74
N VAL A 8 2.95 -8.04 1.65
CA VAL A 8 3.46 -9.18 0.90
C VAL A 8 2.68 -9.28 -0.42
N VAL A 9 3.32 -8.82 -1.50
CA VAL A 9 2.69 -8.76 -2.82
C VAL A 9 2.27 -10.16 -3.27
N GLY A 10 1.00 -10.29 -3.68
CA GLY A 10 0.44 -11.56 -4.16
C GLY A 10 0.08 -12.57 -3.07
N LEU A 11 0.32 -12.25 -1.78
CA LEU A 11 -0.11 -13.11 -0.69
C LEU A 11 -1.64 -13.15 -0.64
N SER A 12 -2.18 -14.36 -0.68
CA SER A 12 -3.61 -14.62 -0.51
C SER A 12 -3.80 -15.77 0.47
N ARG A 13 -5.04 -15.94 0.97
CA ARG A 13 -5.36 -16.97 1.96
C ARG A 13 -5.04 -18.39 1.45
N SER A 14 -5.15 -18.64 0.14
CA SER A 14 -4.84 -19.94 -0.46
C SER A 14 -3.36 -20.32 -0.38
N LEU A 15 -2.47 -19.35 -0.14
CA LEU A 15 -1.03 -19.61 0.02
C LEU A 15 -0.61 -19.90 1.46
N LEU A 16 -1.47 -19.63 2.45
CA LEU A 16 -1.16 -19.87 3.87
C LEU A 16 -0.82 -21.33 4.21
N PRO A 17 -1.40 -22.38 3.58
CA PRO A 17 -0.98 -23.75 3.81
C PRO A 17 0.52 -23.99 3.56
N HIS A 18 1.13 -23.20 2.66
CA HIS A 18 2.55 -23.28 2.29
C HIS A 18 3.44 -22.33 3.11
N ALA A 19 2.87 -21.50 3.99
CA ALA A 19 3.59 -20.54 4.83
C ALA A 19 3.28 -20.80 6.32
N PRO A 20 3.88 -21.84 6.93
CA PRO A 20 3.47 -22.35 8.24
C PRO A 20 3.52 -21.29 9.35
N PHE A 21 4.54 -20.43 9.35
CA PHE A 21 4.65 -19.34 10.33
C PHE A 21 3.53 -18.30 10.18
N LEU A 22 3.20 -17.90 8.95
CA LEU A 22 2.12 -16.94 8.69
C LEU A 22 0.74 -17.53 9.01
N ARG A 23 0.55 -18.82 8.73
CA ARG A 23 -0.68 -19.55 9.10
C ARG A 23 -0.88 -19.54 10.62
N GLU A 24 0.13 -19.96 11.37
CA GLU A 24 0.06 -19.99 12.84
C GLU A 24 -0.18 -18.59 13.42
N PHE A 25 0.52 -17.58 12.89
CA PHE A 25 0.33 -16.20 13.31
C PHE A 25 -1.12 -15.72 13.08
N ALA A 26 -1.69 -16.00 11.91
CA ALA A 26 -3.07 -15.63 11.58
C ALA A 26 -4.11 -16.38 12.43
N GLU A 27 -3.88 -17.66 12.73
CA GLU A 27 -4.74 -18.47 13.61
C GLU A 27 -4.74 -17.93 15.05
N LYS A 28 -3.58 -17.49 15.55
CA LYS A 28 -3.43 -16.97 16.91
C LYS A 28 -3.93 -15.53 17.08
N HIS A 29 -3.71 -14.68 16.09
CA HIS A 29 -3.95 -13.23 16.21
C HIS A 29 -5.15 -12.72 15.42
N GLY A 30 -5.77 -13.56 14.60
CA GLY A 30 -6.92 -13.23 13.78
C GLY A 30 -6.56 -12.97 12.32
N LEU A 31 -7.53 -13.27 11.45
CA LEU A 31 -7.44 -13.06 10.01
C LEU A 31 -8.63 -12.23 9.56
N GLN A 32 -8.38 -11.15 8.82
CA GLN A 32 -9.41 -10.31 8.23
C GLN A 32 -9.16 -10.14 6.73
N THR A 33 -10.24 -9.90 6.00
CA THR A 33 -10.22 -9.61 4.56
C THR A 33 -10.92 -8.29 4.31
N PHE A 34 -10.41 -7.52 3.35
CA PHE A 34 -11.03 -6.30 2.88
C PHE A 34 -11.16 -6.34 1.37
N ARG A 35 -12.04 -5.51 0.81
CA ARG A 35 -12.17 -5.38 -0.64
C ARG A 35 -10.90 -4.71 -1.19
N PRO A 36 -10.16 -5.35 -2.11
CA PRO A 36 -8.96 -4.74 -2.67
C PRO A 36 -9.32 -3.54 -3.57
N ALA A 37 -8.34 -2.66 -3.77
CA ALA A 37 -8.45 -1.60 -4.76
C ALA A 37 -8.63 -2.18 -6.17
N PHE A 38 -9.30 -1.43 -7.04
CA PHE A 38 -9.42 -1.74 -8.46
C PHE A 38 -8.84 -0.59 -9.29
N PRO A 39 -7.92 -0.85 -10.24
CA PRO A 39 -7.36 -2.16 -10.59
C PRO A 39 -6.44 -2.74 -9.50
N ALA A 40 -6.44 -4.06 -9.37
CA ALA A 40 -5.67 -4.79 -8.34
C ALA A 40 -4.18 -4.93 -8.72
N VAL A 41 -3.52 -3.79 -8.97
CA VAL A 41 -2.10 -3.70 -9.30
C VAL A 41 -1.33 -2.94 -8.21
N THR A 42 -0.03 -3.21 -8.09
CA THR A 42 0.81 -2.79 -6.96
C THR A 42 0.74 -1.30 -6.62
N CYS A 43 0.97 -0.41 -7.59
CA CYS A 43 1.01 1.04 -7.35
C CYS A 43 -0.33 1.55 -6.82
N THR A 44 -1.43 1.08 -7.42
CA THR A 44 -2.80 1.41 -7.01
C THR A 44 -3.11 0.88 -5.62
N ALA A 45 -2.90 -0.42 -5.39
CA ALA A 45 -3.22 -1.07 -4.12
C ALA A 45 -2.41 -0.47 -2.96
N GLN A 46 -1.10 -0.26 -3.13
CA GLN A 46 -0.27 0.34 -2.10
C GLN A 46 -0.68 1.78 -1.80
N SER A 47 -0.97 2.57 -2.84
CA SER A 47 -1.43 3.96 -2.68
C SER A 47 -2.73 4.01 -1.86
N SER A 48 -3.71 3.17 -2.20
CA SER A 48 -4.96 3.08 -1.43
C SER A 48 -4.73 2.65 0.03
N MET A 49 -3.79 1.74 0.29
CA MET A 49 -3.47 1.32 1.67
C MET A 49 -2.86 2.45 2.50
N VAL A 50 -1.95 3.23 1.93
CA VAL A 50 -1.22 4.27 2.70
C VAL A 50 -1.95 5.59 2.81
N THR A 51 -2.90 5.88 1.92
CA THR A 51 -3.75 7.08 1.98
C THR A 51 -5.13 6.80 2.57
N GLY A 52 -5.60 5.55 2.54
CA GLY A 52 -6.99 5.22 2.88
C GLY A 52 -8.02 5.74 1.86
N THR A 53 -7.59 6.17 0.67
CA THR A 53 -8.46 6.77 -0.36
C THR A 53 -8.54 5.91 -1.63
N THR A 54 -9.47 6.24 -2.52
CA THR A 54 -9.68 5.53 -3.79
C THR A 54 -8.68 5.96 -4.87
N PRO A 55 -8.51 5.18 -5.96
CA PRO A 55 -7.63 5.54 -7.08
C PRO A 55 -7.94 6.87 -7.75
N GLU A 56 -9.21 7.25 -7.79
CA GLU A 56 -9.66 8.57 -8.25
C GLU A 56 -9.09 9.70 -7.39
N MET A 57 -9.04 9.50 -6.07
CA MET A 57 -8.58 10.51 -5.12
C MET A 57 -7.05 10.60 -5.05
N HIS A 58 -6.35 9.46 -5.06
CA HIS A 58 -4.89 9.44 -4.93
C HIS A 58 -4.14 9.44 -6.28
N GLY A 59 -4.83 9.31 -7.42
CA GLY A 59 -4.26 9.46 -8.77
C GLY A 59 -3.46 8.26 -9.30
N ALA A 60 -2.92 7.40 -8.44
CA ALA A 60 -2.22 6.17 -8.85
C ALA A 60 -3.16 5.07 -9.38
N VAL A 61 -3.57 5.15 -10.64
CA VAL A 61 -4.58 4.26 -11.25
C VAL A 61 -4.03 2.99 -11.92
N ALA A 62 -2.71 2.88 -12.09
CA ALA A 62 -2.06 1.72 -12.69
C ALA A 62 -0.58 1.62 -12.27
N ASN A 63 0.08 0.51 -12.59
CA ASN A 63 1.54 0.40 -12.48
C ASN A 63 2.27 1.21 -13.56
N GLY A 64 1.60 1.56 -14.64
CA GLY A 64 2.13 2.41 -15.69
C GLY A 64 0.98 2.99 -16.50
N TRP A 65 1.15 4.21 -16.98
CA TRP A 65 0.16 4.89 -17.80
C TRP A 65 0.84 5.83 -18.78
N TYR A 66 0.09 6.20 -19.80
CA TYR A 66 0.51 7.18 -20.77
C TYR A 66 0.53 8.57 -20.14
N ASP A 67 1.72 9.16 -20.10
CA ASP A 67 1.94 10.55 -19.71
C ASP A 67 1.63 11.46 -20.90
N ARG A 68 0.57 12.27 -20.76
CA ARG A 68 0.11 13.12 -21.86
C ARG A 68 1.01 14.32 -22.12
N GLU A 69 1.77 14.77 -21.13
CA GLU A 69 2.67 15.91 -21.27
C GLU A 69 3.92 15.50 -22.07
N SER A 70 4.48 14.33 -21.79
CA SER A 70 5.66 13.82 -22.48
C SER A 70 5.37 12.89 -23.65
N ALA A 71 4.10 12.52 -23.87
CA ALA A 71 3.68 11.55 -24.88
C ALA A 71 4.36 10.17 -24.77
N GLU A 72 4.60 9.71 -23.54
CA GLU A 72 5.31 8.45 -23.28
C GLU A 72 4.52 7.54 -22.35
N VAL A 73 4.60 6.22 -22.59
CA VAL A 73 4.19 5.25 -21.57
C VAL A 73 5.31 5.10 -20.56
N ARG A 74 5.02 5.40 -19.29
CA ARG A 74 5.98 5.24 -18.20
C ARG A 74 5.45 4.25 -17.19
N PHE A 75 6.31 3.33 -16.77
CA PHE A 75 5.99 2.32 -15.78
C PHE A 75 6.71 2.58 -14.46
N TRP A 76 6.08 2.14 -13.37
CA TRP A 76 6.58 2.20 -11.99
C TRP A 76 7.14 3.56 -11.63
N LYS A 77 6.44 4.65 -11.98
CA LYS A 77 6.88 6.02 -11.68
C LYS A 77 7.15 6.19 -10.18
N GLN A 78 8.42 6.21 -9.76
CA GLN A 78 8.77 6.07 -8.33
C GLN A 78 8.52 7.33 -7.47
N SER A 79 8.16 8.46 -8.10
CA SER A 79 7.93 9.70 -7.36
C SER A 79 6.63 9.59 -6.55
N ASN A 80 6.76 9.61 -5.22
CA ASN A 80 5.61 9.60 -4.31
C ASN A 80 4.74 10.87 -4.46
N HIS A 81 5.29 11.95 -5.05
CA HIS A 81 4.51 13.16 -5.39
C HIS A 81 3.36 12.90 -6.38
N LEU A 82 3.37 11.77 -7.09
CA LEU A 82 2.29 11.36 -7.97
C LEU A 82 1.08 10.80 -7.21
N VAL A 83 1.24 10.50 -5.94
CA VAL A 83 0.18 9.95 -5.10
C VAL A 83 -0.38 11.06 -4.23
N HIS A 84 -1.59 11.51 -4.58
CA HIS A 84 -2.27 12.59 -3.88
C HIS A 84 -2.95 12.10 -2.59
N GLY A 85 -3.24 13.04 -1.69
CA GLY A 85 -3.85 12.79 -0.40
C GLY A 85 -2.85 12.64 0.74
N GLU A 86 -3.35 12.79 1.96
CA GLU A 86 -2.56 12.60 3.17
C GLU A 86 -2.14 11.13 3.32
N LYS A 87 -0.91 10.91 3.78
CA LYS A 87 -0.38 9.59 4.08
C LYS A 87 -0.54 9.28 5.56
N VAL A 88 -0.71 8.00 5.89
CA VAL A 88 -0.86 7.53 7.27
C VAL A 88 0.28 8.01 8.18
N TRP A 89 1.52 8.10 7.69
CA TRP A 89 2.65 8.57 8.49
C TRP A 89 2.63 10.09 8.74
N ASP A 90 2.04 10.88 7.85
CA ASP A 90 1.90 12.33 8.05
C ASP A 90 0.82 12.62 9.08
N GLN A 91 -0.31 11.90 8.98
CA GLN A 91 -1.34 11.90 10.01
C GLN A 91 -0.78 11.49 11.39
N LEU A 92 -0.03 10.39 11.46
CA LEU A 92 0.58 9.91 12.70
C LEU A 92 1.54 10.95 13.30
N ARG A 93 2.37 11.62 12.49
CA ARG A 93 3.28 12.68 12.99
C ARG A 93 2.54 13.85 13.60
N ARG A 94 1.36 14.19 13.08
CA ARG A 94 0.52 15.26 13.63
C ARG A 94 -0.15 14.83 14.94
N GLU A 95 -0.66 13.61 14.99
CA GLU A 95 -1.53 13.14 16.09
C GLU A 95 -0.77 12.52 17.26
N VAL A 96 0.44 11.99 17.02
CA VAL A 96 1.22 11.25 18.02
C VAL A 96 2.58 11.93 18.24
N PRO A 97 2.70 12.81 19.26
CA PRO A 97 3.95 13.50 19.56
C PRO A 97 5.12 12.53 19.77
N GLY A 98 6.24 12.79 19.10
CA GLY A 98 7.46 11.98 19.18
C GLY A 98 7.43 10.66 18.40
N VAL A 99 6.38 10.40 17.60
CA VAL A 99 6.37 9.22 16.72
C VAL A 99 7.47 9.31 15.68
N THR A 100 8.11 8.19 15.42
CA THR A 100 9.06 8.02 14.31
C THR A 100 8.52 6.95 13.36
N CYS A 101 8.71 7.15 12.06
CA CYS A 101 8.22 6.24 11.03
C CYS A 101 9.30 6.03 9.97
N ALA A 102 9.60 4.76 9.69
CA ALA A 102 10.44 4.35 8.57
C ALA A 102 9.56 3.73 7.48
N LYS A 103 9.59 4.32 6.28
CA LYS A 103 8.89 3.81 5.10
C LYS A 103 9.90 3.16 4.15
N LEU A 104 9.76 1.86 3.90
CA LEU A 104 10.68 1.09 3.07
C LEU A 104 9.90 0.45 1.92
N PHE A 105 10.18 0.87 0.68
CA PHE A 105 9.63 0.28 -0.55
C PHE A 105 8.09 0.35 -0.70
N TRP A 106 7.45 1.36 -0.10
CA TRP A 106 6.04 1.70 -0.31
C TRP A 106 5.89 2.92 -1.24
N TRP A 107 4.88 2.84 -2.12
CA TRP A 107 4.40 3.96 -2.93
C TRP A 107 3.80 5.09 -2.10
#